data_AF-A0A523SJI2-F1
#
_entry.id   AF-A0A523SJI2-F1
#
_cell.length_a   1.000
_cell.length_b   1.000
_cell.length_c   1.000
_cell.angle_alpha   90.00
_cell.angle_beta   90.00
_cell.angle_gamma   90.00
#
_symmetry.space_group_name_H-M   'P 1'
#
loop_
_entity.id
_entity.type
_entity.pdbx_description
1 polymer ?
#
loop_
_entity_poly.entity_id
_entity_poly.type
_entity_poly.pdbx_seq_one_letter_code
_entity_poly.pdbx_strand_id
1 'polypeptide(L)'
;MESLWEKVKKGIMLAAERTDELTKMGKLKLDIIGTHHTIERNLGELGGIVYELIKTGRRKKPLIDDENVAKLIKTIKCLEKELSKEKKNLTNYLRNHK
;
A
#
# COMPACT_ATOMS: atom_id res chain seq x y z
N MET A 1 25.39 -32.76 -26.21
CA MET A 1 25.85 -32.36 -24.86
C MET A 1 25.85 -30.85 -24.82
N GLU A 2 25.15 -30.25 -23.88
CA GLU A 2 25.21 -28.79 -23.67
C GLU A 2 26.62 -28.38 -23.26
N SER A 3 27.15 -27.34 -23.89
CA SER A 3 28.48 -26.84 -23.56
C SER A 3 28.49 -26.19 -22.16
N LEU A 4 29.65 -26.20 -21.50
CA LEU A 4 29.86 -25.46 -20.24
C LEU A 4 29.45 -23.98 -20.38
N TRP A 5 29.66 -23.39 -21.55
CA TRP A 5 29.29 -22.02 -21.85
C TRP A 5 27.77 -21.79 -21.88
N GLU A 6 27.02 -22.73 -22.48
CA GLU A 6 25.55 -22.65 -22.50
C GLU A 6 24.95 -22.74 -21.09
N LYS A 7 25.53 -23.58 -20.22
CA LYS A 7 25.12 -23.68 -18.82
C LYS A 7 25.38 -22.39 -18.05
N VAL A 8 26.54 -21.76 -18.25
CA VAL A 8 26.87 -20.46 -17.65
C VAL A 8 25.91 -19.37 -18.13
N LYS A 9 25.65 -19.30 -19.44
CA LYS A 9 24.71 -18.32 -20.02
C LYS A 9 23.30 -18.48 -19.45
N LYS A 10 22.82 -19.73 -19.32
CA LYS A 10 21.52 -20.03 -18.68
C LYS A 10 21.49 -19.62 -17.22
N GLY A 11 22.57 -19.85 -16.46
CA GLY A 11 22.66 -19.43 -15.07
C GLY A 11 22.57 -17.91 -14.90
N ILE A 12 23.24 -17.15 -15.77
CA ILE A 12 23.19 -15.67 -15.75
C ILE A 12 21.78 -15.17 -16.11
N MET A 13 21.14 -15.75 -17.13
CA MET A 13 19.77 -15.40 -17.51
C MET A 13 18.77 -15.67 -16.39
N LEU A 14 18.88 -16.85 -15.76
CA LEU A 14 18.03 -17.20 -14.62
C LEU A 14 18.25 -16.24 -13.43
N ALA A 15 19.50 -15.89 -13.13
CA ALA A 15 19.80 -14.94 -12.06
C ALA A 15 19.17 -13.56 -12.34
N ALA A 16 19.28 -13.06 -13.58
CA ALA A 16 18.67 -11.81 -13.99
C ALA A 16 17.14 -11.84 -13.86
N GLU A 17 16.49 -12.92 -14.32
CA GLU A 17 15.04 -13.10 -14.18
C GLU A 17 14.60 -13.09 -12.71
N ARG A 18 15.32 -13.79 -11.83
CA ARG A 18 15.03 -13.80 -10.39
C ARG A 18 15.23 -12.44 -9.74
N THR A 19 16.27 -11.70 -10.13
CA THR A 19 16.50 -10.34 -9.65
C THR A 19 15.37 -9.39 -10.06
N ASP A 20 14.91 -9.47 -11.31
CA ASP A 20 13.77 -8.69 -11.78
C ASP A 20 12.49 -9.03 -11.01
N GLU A 21 12.27 -10.31 -10.72
CA GLU A 21 11.12 -10.76 -9.94
C GLU A 21 11.13 -10.21 -8.51
N LEU A 22 12.27 -10.29 -7.84
CA LEU A 22 12.46 -9.77 -6.49
C LEU A 22 12.31 -8.25 -6.46
N THR A 23 12.82 -7.55 -7.46
CA THR A 23 12.71 -6.09 -7.56
C THR A 23 11.26 -5.66 -7.69
N LYS A 24 10.49 -6.29 -8.58
CA LYS A 24 9.06 -6.01 -8.76
C LYS A 24 8.25 -6.30 -7.49
N MET A 25 8.51 -7.43 -6.84
CA MET A 25 7.88 -7.78 -5.57
C MET A 25 8.25 -6.77 -4.47
N GLY A 26 9.51 -6.38 -4.39
CA GLY A 26 10.01 -5.41 -3.41
C GLY A 26 9.30 -4.07 -3.56
N LYS A 27 9.18 -3.57 -4.80
CA LYS A 27 8.43 -2.36 -5.10
C LYS A 27 6.98 -2.44 -4.62
N LEU A 28 6.26 -3.50 -4.98
CA LEU A 28 4.86 -3.69 -4.55
C LEU A 28 4.71 -3.71 -3.02
N LYS A 29 5.67 -4.30 -2.30
CA LYS A 29 5.66 -4.31 -0.83
C LYS A 29 5.91 -2.91 -0.25
N LEU A 30 6.84 -2.15 -0.83
CA LEU A 30 7.11 -0.78 -0.40
C LEU A 30 5.91 0.14 -0.65
N ASP A 31 5.25 0.00 -1.80
CA ASP A 31 4.02 0.74 -2.12
C ASP A 31 2.93 0.45 -1.08
N ILE A 32 2.69 -0.83 -0.74
CA ILE A 32 1.74 -1.24 0.31
C ILE A 32 2.08 -0.59 1.67
N ILE A 33 3.35 -0.60 2.07
CA ILE A 33 3.79 0.00 3.34
C ILE A 33 3.56 1.52 3.33
N GLY A 34 3.91 2.20 2.23
CA GLY A 34 3.71 3.63 2.07
C GLY A 34 2.24 4.04 2.12
N THR A 35 1.38 3.31 1.40
CA THR A 35 -0.08 3.52 1.42
C THR A 35 -0.65 3.26 2.82
N HIS A 36 -0.19 2.21 3.50
CA HIS A 36 -0.61 1.90 4.87
C HIS A 36 -0.26 3.01 5.86
N HIS A 37 0.99 3.48 5.88
CA HIS A 37 1.41 4.60 6.74
C HIS A 37 0.63 5.89 6.43
N THR A 38 0.30 6.12 5.17
CA THR A 38 -0.50 7.28 4.78
C THR A 38 -1.92 7.18 5.36
N ILE A 39 -2.54 6.00 5.34
CA ILE A 39 -3.84 5.76 5.99
C ILE A 39 -3.74 6.00 7.50
N GLU A 40 -2.73 5.43 8.17
CA GLU A 40 -2.52 5.60 9.62
C GLU A 40 -2.40 7.08 10.01
N ARG A 41 -1.65 7.87 9.22
CA ARG A 41 -1.52 9.31 9.45
C ARG A 41 -2.86 10.04 9.35
N ASN A 42 -3.65 9.77 8.31
CA ASN A 42 -4.96 10.40 8.12
C ASN A 42 -5.95 9.97 9.22
N LEU A 43 -5.89 8.72 9.68
CA LEU A 43 -6.70 8.24 10.80
C LEU A 43 -6.29 8.92 12.12
N GLY A 44 -4.99 9.13 12.34
CA GLY A 44 -4.48 9.88 13.48
C GLY A 44 -4.97 11.32 13.50
N GLU A 45 -4.95 12.00 12.35
CA GLU A 45 -5.47 13.36 12.20
C GLU A 45 -6.99 13.41 12.46
N LEU A 46 -7.75 12.49 11.85
CA LEU A 46 -9.19 12.36 12.09
C LEU A 46 -9.49 12.11 13.58
N GLY A 47 -8.74 11.21 14.22
CA GLY A 47 -8.86 10.90 15.64
C GLY A 47 -8.56 12.11 16.53
N GLY A 48 -7.53 12.89 16.20
CA GLY A 48 -7.20 14.13 16.90
C GLY A 48 -8.32 15.17 16.81
N ILE A 49 -8.89 15.35 15.60
CA ILE A 49 -10.04 16.23 15.39
C ILE A 49 -11.22 15.76 16.25
N VAL A 50 -11.58 14.48 16.18
CA VAL A 50 -12.69 13.90 16.96
C VAL A 50 -12.46 14.08 18.47
N TYR A 51 -11.24 13.82 18.95
CA TYR A 51 -10.89 13.95 20.35
C TYR A 51 -11.07 15.39 20.87
N GLU A 52 -10.53 16.39 20.16
CA GLU A 52 -10.65 17.79 20.56
C GLU A 52 -12.11 18.28 20.55
N LEU A 53 -12.90 17.79 19.60
CA LEU A 53 -14.34 18.10 19.53
C LEU A 53 -15.13 17.54 20.70
N ILE A 54 -14.83 16.30 21.12
CA ILE A 54 -15.44 15.68 22.30
C ILE A 54 -15.01 16.41 23.57
N LYS A 55 -13.70 16.65 23.71
CA LYS A 55 -13.09 17.29 24.89
C LYS A 55 -13.63 18.70 25.15
N THR A 56 -13.81 19.50 24.10
CA THR A 56 -14.28 20.88 24.24
C THR A 56 -15.78 20.97 24.53
N GLY A 57 -16.55 19.90 24.31
CA GLY A 57 -18.02 19.89 24.51
C GLY A 57 -18.78 20.87 23.61
N ARG A 58 -18.10 21.50 22.64
CA ARG A 58 -18.65 22.56 21.79
C ARG A 58 -19.18 21.99 20.47
N ARG A 59 -20.23 21.18 20.50
CA ARG A 59 -20.95 20.88 19.25
C ARG A 59 -22.46 20.86 19.37
N LYS A 60 -23.08 21.65 18.50
CA LYS A 60 -24.53 21.65 18.19
C LYS A 60 -24.86 20.92 16.87
N LYS A 61 -23.85 20.54 16.06
CA LYS A 61 -24.02 19.91 14.74
C LYS A 61 -23.27 18.55 14.64
N PRO A 62 -23.75 17.62 13.80
CA PRO A 62 -23.10 16.36 13.47
C PRO A 62 -21.64 16.49 13.00
N LEU A 63 -20.84 15.45 13.24
CA LEU A 63 -19.42 15.43 12.90
C LEU A 63 -19.12 15.34 11.41
N ILE A 64 -20.08 14.83 10.66
CA ILE A 64 -20.03 14.66 9.22
C ILE A 64 -20.20 15.96 8.43
N ASP A 65 -20.73 17.00 9.08
CA ASP A 65 -20.98 18.32 8.46
C ASP A 65 -19.69 19.16 8.36
N ASP A 66 -18.61 18.71 8.99
CA ASP A 66 -17.31 19.35 8.92
C ASP A 66 -16.60 18.96 7.61
N GLU A 67 -16.37 19.94 6.75
CA GLU A 67 -15.75 19.73 5.44
C GLU A 67 -14.38 19.06 5.53
N ASN A 68 -13.60 19.32 6.60
CA ASN A 68 -12.27 18.73 6.77
C ASN A 68 -12.39 17.25 7.14
N VAL A 69 -13.33 16.91 8.02
CA VAL A 69 -13.66 15.53 8.37
C VAL A 69 -14.16 14.76 7.15
N ALA A 70 -15.07 15.35 6.37
CA ALA A 70 -15.60 14.73 5.15
C ALA A 70 -14.50 14.47 4.12
N LYS A 71 -13.57 15.42 3.94
CA LYS A 71 -12.39 15.25 3.06
C LYS A 71 -11.47 14.13 3.56
N LEU A 72 -11.13 14.10 4.85
CA LEU A 72 -10.29 13.05 5.45
C LEU A 72 -10.91 11.66 5.25
N ILE A 73 -12.20 11.50 5.53
CA ILE A 73 -12.91 10.23 5.33
C ILE A 73 -12.87 9.81 3.85
N LYS A 74 -13.08 10.75 2.92
CA LYS A 74 -13.02 10.45 1.48
C LYS A 74 -11.62 10.02 1.05
N THR A 75 -10.58 10.69 1.55
CA THR A 75 -9.18 10.36 1.29
C THR A 75 -8.84 8.97 1.83
N ILE A 76 -9.18 8.68 3.09
CA ILE A 76 -8.96 7.36 3.71
C ILE A 76 -9.63 6.26 2.88
N LYS A 77 -10.90 6.44 2.49
CA LYS A 77 -11.61 5.46 1.65
C LYS A 77 -10.96 5.25 0.28
N CYS A 78 -10.35 6.28 -0.30
CA CYS A 78 -9.62 6.14 -1.56
C CYS A 78 -8.34 5.32 -1.36
N LEU A 79 -7.56 5.66 -0.34
CA LEU A 79 -6.32 4.96 0.00
C LEU A 79 -6.56 3.50 0.39
N GLU A 80 -7.65 3.19 1.11
CA GLU A 80 -8.03 1.81 1.43
C GLU A 80 -8.33 0.98 0.19
N LYS A 81 -8.97 1.58 -0.83
CA LYS A 81 -9.20 0.91 -2.13
C LYS A 81 -7.89 0.68 -2.87
N GLU A 82 -6.99 1.65 -2.86
CA GLU A 82 -5.66 1.53 -3.46
C GLU A 82 -4.85 0.43 -2.77
N LEU A 83 -4.78 0.43 -1.44
CA LEU A 83 -4.13 -0.60 -0.65
C LEU A 83 -4.69 -2.00 -0.95
N SER A 84 -6.02 -2.12 -1.08
CA SER A 84 -6.67 -3.39 -1.45
C SER A 84 -6.23 -3.86 -2.84
N LYS A 85 -6.13 -2.94 -3.80
CA LYS A 85 -5.66 -3.22 -5.17
C LYS A 85 -4.19 -3.64 -5.17
N GLU A 86 -3.33 -2.95 -4.44
CA GLU A 86 -1.90 -3.27 -4.32
C GLU A 86 -1.69 -4.65 -3.70
N LYS A 87 -2.41 -4.96 -2.61
CA LYS A 87 -2.39 -6.29 -1.98
C LYS A 87 -2.83 -7.38 -2.95
N LYS A 88 -3.91 -7.16 -3.72
CA LYS A 88 -4.36 -8.10 -4.76
C LYS A 88 -3.31 -8.30 -5.85
N ASN A 89 -2.67 -7.21 -6.30
CA ASN A 89 -1.60 -7.28 -7.29
C ASN A 89 -0.42 -8.12 -6.77
N LEU A 90 0.01 -7.91 -5.53
CA LEU A 90 1.07 -8.70 -4.91
C LEU A 90 0.66 -10.17 -4.78
N THR A 91 -0.57 -10.47 -4.36
CA THR A 91 -1.06 -11.86 -4.28
C THR A 91 -1.11 -12.54 -5.65
N ASN A 92 -1.61 -11.87 -6.68
CA ASN A 92 -1.64 -12.39 -8.03
C ASN A 92 -0.23 -12.62 -8.58
N TYR A 93 0.69 -11.69 -8.30
CA TYR A 93 2.10 -11.82 -8.66
C TYR A 93 2.72 -13.06 -8.02
N LEU A 94 2.54 -13.25 -6.70
CA LEU A 94 3.03 -14.43 -5.99
C LEU A 94 2.40 -15.75 -6.48
N ARG A 95 1.17 -15.71 -7.01
CA ARG A 95 0.50 -16.90 -7.58
C ARG A 95 1.06 -17.28 -8.96
N ASN A 96 1.42 -16.29 -9.77
CA ASN A 96 1.91 -16.52 -11.14
C ASN A 96 3.41 -16.85 -11.19
N HIS A 97 4.16 -16.57 -10.11
CA HIS A 97 5.59 -16.80 -9.99
C HIS A 97 5.93 -17.86 -8.91
N LYS A 98 4.96 -18.69 -8.52
CA LYS A 98 5.13 -19.90 -7.71
C LYS A 98 5.29 -21.12 -8.60
#